data_AF-A0A7S4A3V0-F1
#
_entry.id   AF-A0A7S4A3V0-F1
#
_cell.length_a   1.000
_cell.length_b   1.000
_cell.length_c   1.000
_cell.angle_alpha   90.00
_cell.angle_beta   90.00
_cell.angle_gamma   90.00
#
_symmetry.space_group_name_H-M   'P 1'
#
loop_
_entity.id
_entity.type
_entity.pdbx_description
1 polymer ?
#
loop_
_entity_poly.entity_id
_entity_poly.type
_entity_poly.pdbx_seq_one_letter_code
_entity_poly.pdbx_strand_id
1 'polypeptide(L)'
;MALWQRGIHALPENVDVGTYARHARLLPILRHRGGADCSEQGCDVGKVDYGALTRKLGPDFAEALRENEREHLKDCAKSCEKFYCGAAPSKPWQTRSISMGSVPPEDFAQEFAFPLDLIKVTQEPIVSKEEAARAIALAREENVDINEYTSGKYKLGGDWLAKMDKTRNWFNTQLEENIFPAIAASFPEVVTNVSTLRAHSVAMLKYNATHPRTDVHIDNGVLALTLALSPQTDYEGGGTFFEHLGEDALVEMDAGHATWRPGSVRHGGHRVSSGQRYIIGAFLLLEDRVEHVRRLKNRGAKLRQKGDLNGAIRHFEWALAINGKCATCLKDLSELRSSLADMEPQQRNEHLKEAEAFIRRSLDLLPSDSDALFNLGLVLSKKGDSKGALEAYEASAAVNADDVELLYNLAMKYEEANRKEEGIQAYRKALKAQPSFGKARCNLGAALAESGDLDGALVEFLEAVRYDPSSPTPWQNLAVLYHKQGVSTVQGLAQCASKEAAVEISRTASHALGEADNAWRKVMDLVDDQRTKQETVTRLAQVLQLRGRAVAIEDPAAALPHFLEATQLLPTEPSAWEALAKVYHIVGDEVNSKKAGARLGVLRSLAPQR
;
A
#
# COMPACT_ATOMS: atom_id res chain seq x y z
N MET A 1 18.33 28.10 4.07
CA MET A 1 19.46 27.41 3.40
C MET A 1 19.57 27.77 1.92
N ALA A 2 18.53 27.64 1.09
CA ALA A 2 18.62 27.95 -0.36
C ALA A 2 18.95 29.42 -0.71
N LEU A 3 18.55 30.40 0.13
CA LEU A 3 18.89 31.82 -0.07
C LEU A 3 20.35 32.16 0.28
N TRP A 4 20.92 31.45 1.25
CA TRP A 4 22.34 31.58 1.62
C TRP A 4 23.23 31.05 0.49
N GLN A 5 22.82 29.96 -0.17
CA GLN A 5 23.49 29.43 -1.36
C GLN A 5 23.38 30.33 -2.61
N ARG A 6 22.54 31.38 -2.58
CA ARG A 6 22.35 32.35 -3.68
C ARG A 6 22.84 33.76 -3.37
N GLY A 7 23.60 33.97 -2.29
CA GLY A 7 24.32 35.23 -2.00
C GLY A 7 23.47 36.38 -1.45
N ILE A 8 22.27 36.11 -0.93
CA ILE A 8 21.41 37.14 -0.31
C ILE A 8 21.55 37.05 1.21
N HIS A 9 22.18 38.07 1.80
CA HIS A 9 22.63 38.03 3.21
C HIS A 9 21.85 38.93 4.18
N ALA A 10 20.81 39.64 3.73
CA ALA A 10 19.89 40.35 4.62
C ALA A 10 18.50 40.51 3.98
N LEU A 11 17.44 40.36 4.78
CA LEU A 11 16.06 40.69 4.38
C LEU A 11 15.77 42.17 4.70
N PRO A 12 15.01 42.91 3.86
CA PRO A 12 14.63 44.30 4.16
C PRO A 12 13.80 44.41 5.44
N GLU A 13 14.02 45.48 6.22
CA GLU A 13 13.51 45.65 7.60
C GLU A 13 11.99 45.74 7.76
N ASN A 14 11.20 45.77 6.67
CA ASN A 14 9.75 45.96 6.70
C ASN A 14 8.94 44.86 6.00
N VAL A 15 9.38 43.60 6.08
CA VAL A 15 8.58 42.48 5.55
C VAL A 15 7.71 41.89 6.67
N ASP A 16 6.41 42.11 6.59
CA ASP A 16 5.42 41.37 7.37
C ASP A 16 5.45 39.89 6.99
N VAL A 17 6.06 39.08 7.88
CA VAL A 17 6.24 37.63 7.74
C VAL A 17 4.89 36.92 7.57
N GLY A 18 3.79 37.49 8.12
CA GLY A 18 2.44 36.95 7.99
C GLY A 18 1.83 37.11 6.59
N THR A 19 2.19 38.17 5.87
CA THR A 19 1.75 38.40 4.49
C THR A 19 2.63 37.65 3.49
N TYR A 20 3.92 37.43 3.81
CA TYR A 20 4.82 36.63 2.99
C TYR A 20 4.53 35.12 3.09
N ALA A 21 4.11 34.61 4.25
CA ALA A 21 3.65 33.22 4.39
C ALA A 21 2.34 32.95 3.63
N ARG A 22 1.47 33.96 3.50
CA ARG A 22 0.25 33.89 2.67
C ARG A 22 0.53 34.05 1.17
N HIS A 23 1.47 34.92 0.77
CA HIS A 23 1.88 35.05 -0.64
C HIS A 23 2.74 33.87 -1.12
N ALA A 24 3.57 33.27 -0.27
CA ALA A 24 4.35 32.08 -0.61
C ALA A 24 3.50 30.82 -0.79
N ARG A 25 2.29 30.78 -0.20
CA ARG A 25 1.29 29.74 -0.48
C ARG A 25 0.58 29.93 -1.82
N LEU A 26 0.68 31.11 -2.45
CA LEU A 26 -0.26 31.51 -3.50
C LEU A 26 0.35 31.98 -4.84
N LEU A 27 1.65 31.86 -5.12
CA LEU A 27 2.23 31.73 -6.49
C LEU A 27 3.79 31.67 -6.44
N PRO A 28 4.48 30.87 -7.27
CA PRO A 28 4.00 30.10 -8.42
C PRO A 28 4.14 28.58 -8.22
N ILE A 29 3.06 27.95 -7.76
CA ILE A 29 2.80 26.51 -8.00
C ILE A 29 2.69 26.22 -9.52
N LEU A 30 2.56 27.27 -10.35
CA LEU A 30 2.48 27.20 -11.81
C LEU A 30 3.81 27.00 -12.55
N ARG A 31 4.98 26.95 -11.90
CA ARG A 31 6.27 26.84 -12.62
C ARG A 31 7.12 25.59 -12.35
N HIS A 32 6.67 24.67 -11.49
CA HIS A 32 7.41 23.42 -11.22
C HIS A 32 6.56 22.16 -11.25
N ARG A 33 5.37 22.20 -11.83
CA ARG A 33 4.64 20.97 -12.15
C ARG A 33 4.99 20.57 -13.58
N GLY A 34 6.06 19.76 -13.69
CA GLY A 34 6.30 18.97 -14.88
C GLY A 34 5.08 18.09 -15.12
N GLY A 35 4.26 18.51 -16.08
CA GLY A 35 3.43 17.67 -16.91
C GLY A 35 3.98 17.81 -18.31
N ALA A 36 3.72 16.86 -19.21
CA ALA A 36 3.98 17.08 -20.62
C ALA A 36 3.40 18.45 -21.02
N ASP A 37 4.27 19.39 -21.37
CA ASP A 37 3.85 20.65 -21.97
C ASP A 37 3.13 20.22 -23.25
N CYS A 38 1.81 20.44 -23.35
CA CYS A 38 1.16 20.48 -24.66
C CYS A 38 1.64 21.76 -25.40
N SER A 39 2.95 21.99 -25.42
CA SER A 39 3.59 23.09 -26.12
C SER A 39 3.53 22.81 -27.62
N GLU A 40 3.04 23.82 -28.34
CA GLU A 40 3.16 24.07 -29.78
C GLU A 40 2.56 23.05 -30.78
N GLN A 41 2.27 21.80 -30.40
CA GLN A 41 1.74 20.79 -31.35
C GLN A 41 0.31 20.28 -31.07
N GLY A 42 -0.35 20.76 -30.01
CA GLY A 42 -1.74 20.41 -29.69
C GLY A 42 -1.91 19.01 -29.09
N CYS A 43 -2.92 18.85 -28.22
CA CYS A 43 -3.22 17.57 -27.59
C CYS A 43 -4.12 16.66 -28.47
N ASP A 44 -4.24 16.94 -29.78
CA ASP A 44 -5.18 16.26 -30.69
C ASP A 44 -4.65 14.87 -31.08
N VAL A 45 -5.21 13.83 -30.45
CA VAL A 45 -5.07 12.45 -30.92
C VAL A 45 -5.95 12.33 -32.15
N GLY A 46 -5.36 12.18 -33.34
CA GLY A 46 -6.13 12.02 -34.57
C GLY A 46 -7.10 10.83 -34.52
N LYS A 47 -8.13 10.85 -35.37
CA LYS A 47 -9.16 9.81 -35.44
C LYS A 47 -8.53 8.42 -35.58
N VAL A 48 -8.96 7.49 -34.74
CA VAL A 48 -8.46 6.10 -34.79
C VAL A 48 -9.03 5.42 -36.03
N ASP A 49 -8.15 4.92 -36.91
CA ASP A 49 -8.55 4.04 -38.01
C ASP A 49 -8.51 2.59 -37.53
N TYR A 50 -9.63 2.13 -36.95
CA TYR A 50 -9.77 0.74 -36.52
C TYR A 50 -9.57 -0.25 -37.67
N GLY A 51 -9.91 0.11 -38.91
CA GLY A 51 -9.68 -0.73 -40.08
C GLY A 51 -8.18 -0.92 -40.37
N ALA A 52 -7.39 0.13 -40.26
CA ALA A 52 -5.93 0.04 -40.36
C ALA A 52 -5.31 -0.76 -39.21
N LEU A 53 -5.78 -0.54 -37.98
CA LEU A 53 -5.33 -1.32 -36.83
C LEU A 53 -5.69 -2.81 -36.96
N THR A 54 -6.89 -3.15 -37.43
CA THR A 54 -7.28 -4.53 -37.72
C THR A 54 -6.39 -5.17 -38.79
N ARG A 55 -6.06 -4.46 -39.87
CA ARG A 55 -5.12 -4.97 -40.88
C ARG A 55 -3.72 -5.23 -40.30
N LYS A 56 -3.27 -4.40 -39.35
CA LYS A 56 -1.95 -4.51 -38.72
C LYS A 56 -1.87 -5.57 -37.62
N LEU A 57 -2.88 -5.62 -36.74
CA LEU A 57 -2.89 -6.42 -35.51
C LEU A 57 -3.61 -7.76 -35.68
N GLY A 58 -4.31 -7.94 -36.80
CA GLY A 58 -4.90 -9.22 -37.19
C GLY A 58 -6.32 -9.46 -36.65
N PRO A 59 -6.84 -10.68 -36.89
CA PRO A 59 -8.24 -11.03 -36.62
C PRO A 59 -8.58 -11.08 -35.13
N ASP A 60 -7.64 -11.46 -34.26
CA ASP A 60 -7.87 -11.54 -32.82
C ASP A 60 -8.16 -10.17 -32.20
N PHE A 61 -7.44 -9.13 -32.66
CA PHE A 61 -7.73 -7.75 -32.26
C PHE A 61 -9.13 -7.33 -32.71
N ALA A 62 -9.51 -7.63 -33.96
CA ALA A 62 -10.83 -7.31 -34.47
C ALA A 62 -11.95 -8.01 -33.69
N GLU A 63 -11.74 -9.27 -33.29
CA GLU A 63 -12.68 -9.99 -32.45
C GLU A 63 -12.77 -9.39 -31.04
N ALA A 64 -11.64 -8.95 -30.47
CA ALA A 64 -11.64 -8.25 -29.18
C ALA A 64 -12.42 -6.93 -29.23
N LEU A 65 -12.39 -6.18 -30.34
CA LEU A 65 -13.21 -4.99 -30.52
C LEU A 65 -14.71 -5.32 -30.61
N ARG A 66 -15.08 -6.32 -31.42
CA ARG A 66 -16.48 -6.79 -31.50
C ARG A 66 -17.00 -7.29 -30.15
N GLU A 67 -16.16 -7.97 -29.38
CA GLU A 67 -16.54 -8.39 -28.03
C GLU A 67 -16.76 -7.19 -27.10
N ASN A 68 -15.92 -6.15 -27.19
CA ASN A 68 -16.14 -4.93 -26.41
C ASN A 68 -17.48 -4.26 -26.77
N GLU A 69 -17.87 -4.21 -28.04
CA GLU A 69 -19.17 -3.71 -28.48
C GLU A 69 -20.32 -4.54 -27.90
N ARG A 70 -20.24 -5.87 -28.01
CA ARG A 70 -21.26 -6.79 -27.46
C ARG A 70 -21.42 -6.64 -25.95
N GLU A 71 -20.31 -6.60 -25.22
CA GLU A 71 -20.31 -6.40 -23.78
C GLU A 71 -20.86 -5.02 -23.41
N HIS A 72 -20.48 -3.96 -24.14
CA HIS A 72 -20.95 -2.61 -23.90
C HIS A 72 -22.47 -2.49 -24.06
N LEU A 73 -23.01 -3.03 -25.16
CA LEU A 73 -24.47 -3.05 -25.37
C LEU A 73 -25.20 -3.84 -24.29
N LYS A 74 -24.61 -4.96 -23.84
CA LYS A 74 -25.16 -5.77 -22.75
C LYS A 74 -25.15 -5.03 -21.41
N ASP A 75 -24.07 -4.32 -21.10
CA ASP A 75 -23.95 -3.51 -19.89
C ASP A 75 -24.97 -2.35 -19.91
N CYS A 76 -25.17 -1.71 -21.07
CA CYS A 76 -26.19 -0.68 -21.26
C CYS A 76 -27.61 -1.24 -21.08
N ALA A 77 -27.93 -2.38 -21.68
CA ALA A 77 -29.22 -3.03 -21.50
C ALA A 77 -29.48 -3.40 -20.02
N LYS A 78 -28.47 -3.98 -19.37
CA LYS A 78 -28.53 -4.34 -17.94
C LYS A 78 -28.66 -3.12 -17.03
N SER A 79 -28.01 -2.01 -17.37
CA SER A 79 -28.22 -0.73 -16.70
C SER A 79 -29.70 -0.37 -16.71
N CYS A 80 -30.38 -0.48 -17.86
CA CYS A 80 -31.79 -0.10 -18.01
C CYS A 80 -32.79 -1.01 -17.29
N GLU A 81 -32.39 -2.22 -16.91
CA GLU A 81 -33.21 -3.09 -16.05
C GLU A 81 -33.31 -2.56 -14.61
N LYS A 82 -32.34 -1.74 -14.17
CA LYS A 82 -32.20 -1.31 -12.77
C LYS A 82 -32.23 0.20 -12.59
N PHE A 83 -31.71 0.93 -13.57
CA PHE A 83 -31.55 2.36 -13.54
C PHE A 83 -32.31 3.04 -14.68
N TYR A 84 -32.62 4.32 -14.49
CA TYR A 84 -33.30 5.12 -15.50
C TYR A 84 -32.50 5.17 -16.82
N CYS A 85 -33.19 5.01 -17.94
CA CYS A 85 -32.65 5.03 -19.32
C CYS A 85 -33.56 5.79 -20.31
N GLY A 86 -34.22 6.85 -19.84
CA GLY A 86 -35.08 7.68 -20.68
C GLY A 86 -34.40 8.95 -21.17
N ALA A 87 -35.12 9.70 -22.01
CA ALA A 87 -34.78 11.08 -22.29
C ALA A 87 -35.29 11.96 -21.13
N ALA A 88 -34.46 12.87 -20.65
CA ALA A 88 -34.87 13.90 -19.71
C ALA A 88 -34.72 15.30 -20.32
N PRO A 89 -35.54 16.28 -19.90
CA PRO A 89 -35.40 17.64 -20.39
C PRO A 89 -34.04 18.22 -19.97
N SER A 90 -33.36 18.87 -20.90
CA SER A 90 -32.15 19.62 -20.57
C SER A 90 -32.51 20.79 -19.64
N LYS A 91 -31.76 20.93 -18.55
CA LYS A 91 -31.86 22.06 -17.61
C LYS A 91 -30.53 22.82 -17.64
N PRO A 92 -30.54 24.16 -17.71
CA PRO A 92 -29.31 24.92 -17.56
C PRO A 92 -28.73 24.64 -16.16
N TRP A 93 -27.43 24.41 -16.10
CA TRP A 93 -26.76 24.11 -14.85
C TRP A 93 -25.44 24.85 -14.75
N GLN A 94 -25.12 25.35 -13.56
CA GLN A 94 -23.86 26.02 -13.30
C GLN A 94 -22.90 25.10 -12.55
N THR A 95 -21.71 24.94 -13.11
CA THR A 95 -20.61 24.23 -12.48
C THR A 95 -19.41 25.14 -12.33
N ARG A 96 -18.76 25.07 -11.18
CA ARG A 96 -17.38 25.48 -11.02
C ARG A 96 -16.50 24.41 -11.65
N SER A 97 -15.63 24.83 -12.56
CA SER A 97 -14.60 23.95 -13.13
C SER A 97 -13.31 24.08 -12.34
N ILE A 98 -12.71 22.97 -11.98
CA ILE A 98 -11.39 22.90 -11.33
C ILE A 98 -10.45 22.21 -12.30
N SER A 99 -9.36 22.89 -12.67
CA SER A 99 -8.37 22.28 -13.56
C SER A 99 -7.58 21.18 -12.84
N MET A 100 -7.38 20.06 -13.50
CA MET A 100 -6.61 18.87 -13.14
C MET A 100 -5.21 18.92 -13.74
N GLY A 101 -4.86 20.01 -14.44
CA GLY A 101 -3.63 20.07 -15.22
C GLY A 101 -3.65 19.14 -16.43
N SER A 102 -2.47 18.82 -16.96
CA SER A 102 -2.28 18.22 -18.29
C SER A 102 -2.37 16.69 -18.34
N VAL A 103 -3.04 16.04 -17.39
CA VAL A 103 -3.06 14.58 -17.25
C VAL A 103 -4.18 13.97 -18.09
N PRO A 104 -3.88 13.25 -19.18
CA PRO A 104 -4.91 12.64 -19.99
C PRO A 104 -5.51 11.39 -19.32
N PRO A 105 -6.84 11.26 -19.25
CA PRO A 105 -7.53 9.99 -19.21
C PRO A 105 -7.02 8.83 -20.04
N GLU A 106 -7.31 7.63 -19.54
CA GLU A 106 -6.92 6.38 -20.16
C GLU A 106 -7.64 6.13 -21.50
N ASP A 107 -8.87 6.61 -21.67
CA ASP A 107 -9.73 6.40 -22.85
C ASP A 107 -9.59 7.49 -23.94
N PHE A 108 -8.42 8.12 -24.10
CA PHE A 108 -8.07 9.13 -25.12
C PHE A 108 -8.05 8.59 -26.59
N ALA A 109 -9.09 7.92 -27.04
CA ALA A 109 -9.42 8.01 -28.46
C ALA A 109 -10.05 9.39 -28.70
N GLN A 110 -9.79 10.03 -29.86
CA GLN A 110 -10.47 11.28 -30.27
C GLN A 110 -12.00 11.21 -30.13
N GLU A 111 -12.53 9.98 -30.17
CA GLU A 111 -13.93 9.64 -29.98
C GLU A 111 -14.51 10.11 -28.65
N PHE A 112 -13.72 10.53 -27.66
CA PHE A 112 -14.25 11.07 -26.41
C PHE A 112 -13.95 12.56 -26.18
N ALA A 113 -13.28 13.26 -27.12
CA ALA A 113 -13.00 14.71 -27.19
C ALA A 113 -13.49 15.60 -26.02
N PHE A 114 -12.97 15.38 -24.82
CA PHE A 114 -13.36 16.09 -23.62
C PHE A 114 -12.41 17.30 -23.39
N PRO A 115 -12.84 18.35 -22.65
CA PRO A 115 -11.96 19.24 -21.92
C PRO A 115 -11.45 18.51 -20.66
N LEU A 116 -10.40 17.72 -20.86
CA LEU A 116 -9.96 16.64 -19.96
C LEU A 116 -9.16 17.08 -18.76
N ASP A 117 -9.01 18.38 -18.62
CA ASP A 117 -8.42 18.98 -17.47
C ASP A 117 -9.48 19.36 -16.44
N LEU A 118 -10.78 19.07 -16.55
CA LEU A 118 -11.76 19.64 -15.61
C LEU A 118 -12.47 18.62 -14.71
N ILE A 119 -12.42 18.87 -13.40
CA ILE A 119 -13.43 18.40 -12.44
C ILE A 119 -14.52 19.46 -12.40
N LYS A 120 -15.76 19.07 -12.67
CA LYS A 120 -16.90 19.97 -12.57
C LYS A 120 -17.61 19.72 -11.25
N VAL A 121 -17.77 20.77 -10.46
CA VAL A 121 -18.47 20.76 -9.17
C VAL A 121 -19.69 21.65 -9.30
N THR A 122 -20.85 21.16 -8.88
CA THR A 122 -22.08 21.98 -8.93
C THR A 122 -21.93 23.21 -8.04
N GLN A 123 -22.42 24.37 -8.48
CA GLN A 123 -22.40 25.59 -7.65
C GLN A 123 -23.59 25.67 -6.70
N GLU A 124 -24.67 24.99 -7.07
CA GLU A 124 -25.89 24.83 -6.28
C GLU A 124 -26.14 23.32 -6.06
N PRO A 125 -26.93 22.94 -5.04
CA PRO A 125 -27.28 21.55 -4.83
C PRO A 125 -28.22 21.04 -5.93
N ILE A 126 -27.87 19.93 -6.59
CA ILE A 126 -28.74 19.25 -7.59
C ILE A 126 -29.89 18.47 -6.94
N VAL A 127 -29.75 18.20 -5.64
CA VAL A 127 -30.74 17.50 -4.81
C VAL A 127 -30.91 18.36 -3.55
N SER A 128 -32.14 18.61 -3.11
CA SER A 128 -32.34 19.39 -1.87
C SER A 128 -31.76 18.66 -0.65
N LYS A 129 -31.47 19.39 0.43
CA LYS A 129 -30.94 18.78 1.67
C LYS A 129 -31.92 17.76 2.26
N GLU A 130 -33.22 18.01 2.13
CA GLU A 130 -34.29 17.13 2.58
C GLU A 130 -34.31 15.82 1.78
N GLU A 131 -34.17 15.90 0.45
CA GLU A 131 -34.10 14.70 -0.40
C GLU A 131 -32.79 13.93 -0.19
N ALA A 132 -31.67 14.61 0.05
CA ALA A 132 -30.42 13.97 0.44
C ALA A 132 -30.54 13.22 1.78
N ALA A 133 -31.17 13.84 2.78
CA ALA A 133 -31.46 13.19 4.06
C ALA A 133 -32.42 12.01 3.90
N ARG A 134 -33.41 12.12 3.01
CA ARG A 134 -34.32 11.03 2.66
C ARG A 134 -33.58 9.84 2.05
N ALA A 135 -32.61 10.07 1.16
CA ALA A 135 -31.79 9.00 0.59
C ALA A 135 -31.04 8.22 1.68
N ILE A 136 -30.45 8.93 2.65
CA ILE A 136 -29.78 8.32 3.80
C ILE A 136 -30.78 7.48 4.61
N ALA A 137 -31.98 8.02 4.90
CA ALA A 137 -33.00 7.30 5.66
C ALA A 137 -33.44 5.99 4.96
N LEU A 138 -33.71 6.04 3.66
CA LEU A 138 -34.08 4.85 2.87
C LEU A 138 -32.96 3.80 2.90
N ALA A 139 -31.72 4.25 2.74
CA ALA A 139 -30.58 3.34 2.75
C ALA A 139 -30.34 2.70 4.14
N ARG A 140 -30.65 3.42 5.22
CA ARG A 140 -30.62 2.88 6.58
C ARG A 140 -31.65 1.79 6.79
N GLU A 141 -32.87 1.97 6.28
CA GLU A 141 -33.89 0.90 6.26
C GLU A 141 -33.42 -0.33 5.47
N GLU A 142 -32.55 -0.11 4.48
CA GLU A 142 -31.94 -1.15 3.65
C GLU A 142 -30.56 -1.60 4.17
N ASN A 143 -30.29 -1.34 5.46
CA ASN A 143 -29.14 -1.86 6.21
C ASN A 143 -27.76 -1.32 5.79
N VAL A 144 -27.66 -0.14 5.17
CA VAL A 144 -26.34 0.47 4.88
C VAL A 144 -25.51 0.68 6.16
N ASP A 145 -26.18 0.90 7.29
CA ASP A 145 -25.52 1.34 8.52
C ASP A 145 -24.82 0.25 9.30
N ILE A 146 -25.25 -0.99 9.12
CA ILE A 146 -24.72 -2.18 9.81
C ILE A 146 -23.57 -2.83 9.05
N ASN A 147 -23.29 -2.37 7.83
CA ASN A 147 -22.19 -2.89 7.03
C ASN A 147 -20.88 -2.27 7.52
N GLU A 148 -20.23 -2.95 8.46
CA GLU A 148 -18.81 -2.75 8.74
C GLU A 148 -18.00 -3.62 7.78
N TYR A 149 -17.14 -3.00 6.99
CA TYR A 149 -16.44 -3.68 5.92
C TYR A 149 -15.04 -4.12 6.37
N THR A 150 -14.78 -5.43 6.26
CA THR A 150 -13.48 -6.09 6.46
C THR A 150 -13.30 -7.14 5.34
N SER A 151 -12.16 -7.36 4.65
CA SER A 151 -10.76 -6.91 4.77
C SER A 151 -10.02 -6.98 3.40
N GLY A 152 -8.82 -6.36 3.35
CA GLY A 152 -7.84 -6.34 2.24
C GLY A 152 -7.61 -4.92 1.67
N LYS A 153 -6.34 -4.45 1.62
CA LYS A 153 -5.88 -3.05 1.32
C LYS A 153 -7.02 -2.07 0.95
N TYR A 154 -7.52 -1.43 2.02
CA TYR A 154 -8.42 -0.28 2.13
C TYR A 154 -9.61 -0.16 1.14
N LYS A 155 -10.67 -0.92 1.40
CA LYS A 155 -11.98 -0.72 0.76
C LYS A 155 -12.94 -0.03 1.71
N LEU A 156 -13.49 1.10 1.28
CA LEU A 156 -14.83 1.49 1.71
C LEU A 156 -15.79 0.46 1.12
N GLY A 157 -16.72 -0.04 1.91
CA GLY A 157 -17.76 -0.82 1.29
C GLY A 157 -18.79 0.07 0.64
N GLY A 158 -18.99 -0.22 -0.64
CA GLY A 158 -20.10 0.31 -1.40
C GLY A 158 -21.28 -0.61 -1.24
N ASP A 159 -22.38 -0.09 -0.69
CA ASP A 159 -23.67 -0.74 -0.81
C ASP A 159 -24.23 -0.46 -2.20
N TRP A 160 -24.17 -1.50 -3.02
CA TRP A 160 -24.57 -1.45 -4.41
C TRP A 160 -26.06 -1.16 -4.53
N LEU A 161 -26.41 0.01 -5.06
CA LEU A 161 -27.81 0.44 -5.19
C LEU A 161 -28.65 -0.56 -6.00
N ALA A 162 -28.04 -1.34 -6.89
CA ALA A 162 -28.73 -2.43 -7.60
C ALA A 162 -29.47 -3.41 -6.65
N LYS A 163 -29.04 -3.52 -5.39
CA LYS A 163 -29.60 -4.39 -4.34
C LYS A 163 -30.46 -3.64 -3.30
N MET A 164 -30.65 -2.33 -3.45
CA MET A 164 -31.36 -1.46 -2.51
C MET A 164 -32.59 -0.87 -3.21
N ASP A 165 -33.70 -1.59 -3.26
CA ASP A 165 -34.86 -1.23 -4.07
C ASP A 165 -35.41 0.18 -3.78
N LYS A 166 -35.52 0.58 -2.50
CA LYS A 166 -36.05 1.90 -2.13
C LYS A 166 -35.08 3.01 -2.50
N THR A 167 -33.80 2.86 -2.13
CA THR A 167 -32.76 3.84 -2.42
C THR A 167 -32.49 3.95 -3.93
N ARG A 168 -32.54 2.83 -4.66
CA ARG A 168 -32.43 2.79 -6.12
C ARG A 168 -33.58 3.50 -6.81
N ASN A 169 -34.81 3.29 -6.35
CA ASN A 169 -35.98 3.98 -6.91
C ASN A 169 -35.87 5.49 -6.71
N TRP A 170 -35.45 5.92 -5.52
CA TRP A 170 -35.13 7.33 -5.26
C TRP A 170 -34.05 7.85 -6.21
N PHE A 171 -32.95 7.10 -6.37
CA PHE A 171 -31.86 7.50 -7.25
C PHE A 171 -32.31 7.57 -8.72
N ASN A 172 -33.20 6.70 -9.17
CA ASN A 172 -33.76 6.74 -10.53
C ASN A 172 -34.55 8.03 -10.80
N THR A 173 -35.33 8.50 -9.83
CA THR A 173 -35.97 9.82 -9.93
C THR A 173 -34.91 10.92 -10.04
N GLN A 174 -33.83 10.84 -9.28
CA GLN A 174 -32.74 11.82 -9.38
C GLN A 174 -31.98 11.73 -10.71
N LEU A 175 -31.79 10.54 -11.28
CA LEU A 175 -31.21 10.35 -12.62
C LEU A 175 -32.03 11.07 -13.68
N GLU A 176 -33.35 10.87 -13.66
CA GLU A 176 -34.29 11.50 -14.57
C GLU A 176 -34.35 13.03 -14.40
N GLU A 177 -34.57 13.51 -13.17
CA GLU A 177 -34.95 14.91 -12.98
C GLU A 177 -33.76 15.87 -12.87
N ASN A 178 -32.62 15.41 -12.35
CA ASN A 178 -31.55 16.27 -11.87
C ASN A 178 -30.17 15.88 -12.42
N ILE A 179 -29.74 14.62 -12.22
CA ILE A 179 -28.37 14.17 -12.48
C ILE A 179 -28.06 14.11 -13.97
N PHE A 180 -28.82 13.37 -14.78
CA PHE A 180 -28.54 13.28 -16.22
C PHE A 180 -28.67 14.62 -16.94
N PRO A 181 -29.70 15.47 -16.67
CA PRO A 181 -29.75 16.83 -17.20
C PRO A 181 -28.51 17.67 -16.84
N ALA A 182 -28.08 17.64 -15.57
CA ALA A 182 -26.93 18.42 -15.12
C ALA A 182 -25.62 17.95 -15.78
N ILE A 183 -25.44 16.65 -15.97
CA ILE A 183 -24.26 16.09 -16.65
C ILE A 183 -24.26 16.48 -18.13
N ALA A 184 -25.40 16.36 -18.82
CA ALA A 184 -25.51 16.75 -20.22
C ALA A 184 -25.23 18.25 -20.42
N ALA A 185 -25.73 19.10 -19.53
CA ALA A 185 -25.42 20.53 -19.54
C ALA A 185 -23.94 20.82 -19.21
N SER A 186 -23.31 19.98 -18.39
CA SER A 186 -21.92 20.12 -17.98
C SER A 186 -20.93 19.66 -19.06
N PHE A 187 -21.27 18.68 -19.89
CA PHE A 187 -20.40 18.13 -20.94
C PHE A 187 -21.14 17.97 -22.29
N PRO A 188 -21.62 19.06 -22.89
CA PRO A 188 -22.35 19.01 -24.17
C PRO A 188 -21.53 18.44 -25.33
N GLU A 189 -20.19 18.45 -25.23
CA GLU A 189 -19.27 17.88 -26.20
C GLU A 189 -19.18 16.34 -26.16
N VAL A 190 -19.47 15.75 -24.99
CA VAL A 190 -19.42 14.29 -24.77
C VAL A 190 -20.82 13.68 -24.79
N VAL A 191 -21.78 14.33 -24.15
CA VAL A 191 -23.16 13.85 -24.05
C VAL A 191 -23.98 14.43 -25.18
N THR A 192 -24.05 13.69 -26.29
CA THR A 192 -24.80 14.03 -27.50
C THR A 192 -26.31 14.09 -27.23
N ASN A 193 -26.80 13.22 -26.37
CA ASN A 193 -28.18 13.15 -25.94
C ASN A 193 -28.24 12.59 -24.51
N VAL A 194 -29.09 13.16 -23.66
CA VAL A 194 -29.35 12.69 -22.29
C VAL A 194 -29.70 11.20 -22.26
N SER A 195 -30.42 10.72 -23.28
CA SER A 195 -30.84 9.33 -23.39
C SER A 195 -29.71 8.35 -23.67
N THR A 196 -28.47 8.78 -23.92
CA THR A 196 -27.31 7.87 -24.08
C THR A 196 -26.60 7.58 -22.76
N LEU A 197 -26.90 8.34 -21.70
CA LEU A 197 -26.30 8.11 -20.38
C LEU A 197 -26.85 6.83 -19.74
N ARG A 198 -25.95 6.04 -19.15
CA ARG A 198 -26.27 4.81 -18.42
C ARG A 198 -25.57 4.81 -17.07
N ALA A 199 -26.30 4.54 -15.98
CA ALA A 199 -25.70 4.34 -14.67
C ALA A 199 -25.31 2.87 -14.50
N HIS A 200 -24.02 2.59 -14.28
CA HIS A 200 -23.52 1.21 -14.27
C HIS A 200 -23.16 0.73 -12.85
N SER A 201 -22.08 1.25 -12.29
CA SER A 201 -21.57 0.85 -10.97
C SER A 201 -21.95 1.90 -9.95
N VAL A 202 -23.13 1.78 -9.36
CA VAL A 202 -23.65 2.77 -8.39
C VAL A 202 -23.62 2.18 -6.98
N ALA A 203 -22.94 2.86 -6.08
CA ALA A 203 -22.83 2.47 -4.68
C ALA A 203 -23.02 3.65 -3.74
N MET A 204 -23.68 3.41 -2.62
CA MET A 204 -23.66 4.35 -1.50
C MET A 204 -22.49 3.99 -0.59
N LEU A 205 -21.72 5.01 -0.20
CA LEU A 205 -20.52 4.87 0.63
C LEU A 205 -20.75 5.62 1.94
N LYS A 206 -20.42 4.97 3.05
CA LYS A 206 -20.46 5.53 4.40
C LYS A 206 -19.04 5.71 4.94
N TYR A 207 -18.76 6.90 5.43
CA TYR A 207 -17.50 7.28 6.06
C TYR A 207 -17.76 7.67 7.51
N ASN A 208 -16.92 7.21 8.44
CA ASN A 208 -16.98 7.59 9.84
C ASN A 208 -15.56 7.59 10.46
N ALA A 209 -15.46 7.92 11.75
CA ALA A 209 -14.19 8.03 12.47
C ALA A 209 -13.35 6.74 12.54
N THR A 210 -13.98 5.57 12.39
CA THR A 210 -13.29 4.27 12.43
C THR A 210 -12.70 3.88 11.07
N HIS A 211 -13.12 4.53 9.98
CA HIS A 211 -12.57 4.27 8.65
C HIS A 211 -11.34 5.16 8.38
N PRO A 212 -10.22 4.60 7.91
CA PRO A 212 -9.10 5.41 7.42
C PRO A 212 -9.50 6.17 6.14
N ARG A 213 -8.61 7.07 5.67
CA ARG A 213 -8.74 7.65 4.32
C ARG A 213 -8.95 6.53 3.30
N THR A 214 -9.67 6.78 2.21
CA THR A 214 -9.79 5.75 1.16
C THR A 214 -8.48 5.59 0.44
N ASP A 215 -8.29 4.42 -0.16
CA ASP A 215 -7.24 4.30 -1.15
C ASP A 215 -7.45 5.30 -2.27
N VAL A 216 -6.32 5.88 -2.66
CA VAL A 216 -6.22 6.72 -3.81
C VAL A 216 -6.25 5.78 -5.02
N HIS A 217 -7.31 5.83 -5.80
CA HIS A 217 -7.53 4.91 -6.93
C HIS A 217 -7.88 5.66 -8.20
N ILE A 218 -7.72 4.99 -9.32
CA ILE A 218 -8.16 5.47 -10.63
C ILE A 218 -9.50 4.83 -10.93
N ASP A 219 -10.48 5.66 -11.29
CA ASP A 219 -11.76 5.19 -11.79
C ASP A 219 -11.53 4.34 -13.07
N ASN A 220 -12.44 3.42 -13.40
CA ASN A 220 -12.31 2.62 -14.63
C ASN A 220 -13.59 2.79 -15.46
N GLY A 221 -13.97 4.04 -15.75
CA GLY A 221 -15.18 4.41 -16.51
C GLY A 221 -14.98 5.66 -17.37
N VAL A 222 -15.95 6.02 -18.22
CA VAL A 222 -15.88 7.25 -19.04
C VAL A 222 -16.08 8.48 -18.15
N LEU A 223 -17.16 8.47 -17.37
CA LEU A 223 -17.52 9.53 -16.44
C LEU A 223 -17.77 8.92 -15.06
N ALA A 224 -17.33 9.62 -14.03
CA ALA A 224 -17.61 9.31 -12.64
C ALA A 224 -18.39 10.46 -11.99
N LEU A 225 -19.31 10.07 -11.13
CA LEU A 225 -20.16 10.95 -10.33
C LEU A 225 -19.88 10.70 -8.85
N THR A 226 -19.86 11.77 -8.07
CA THR A 226 -19.95 11.71 -6.61
C THR A 226 -20.99 12.71 -6.13
N LEU A 227 -22.06 12.22 -5.48
CA LEU A 227 -23.12 13.04 -4.89
C LEU A 227 -22.96 13.04 -3.36
N ALA A 228 -22.79 14.22 -2.77
CA ALA A 228 -22.75 14.38 -1.32
C ALA A 228 -24.16 14.31 -0.74
N LEU A 229 -24.37 13.46 0.27
CA LEU A 229 -25.68 13.32 0.93
C LEU A 229 -25.71 13.92 2.34
N SER A 230 -24.59 13.86 3.07
CA SER A 230 -24.50 14.41 4.42
C SER A 230 -24.24 15.92 4.41
N PRO A 231 -24.95 16.69 5.26
CA PRO A 231 -24.58 18.07 5.56
C PRO A 231 -23.15 18.16 6.10
N GLN A 232 -22.39 19.19 5.69
CA GLN A 232 -21.04 19.42 6.23
C GLN A 232 -21.02 19.67 7.74
N THR A 233 -22.15 20.08 8.33
CA THR A 233 -22.28 20.27 9.78
C THR A 233 -22.31 18.97 10.58
N ASP A 234 -22.48 17.82 9.92
CA ASP A 234 -22.72 16.53 10.58
C ASP A 234 -21.43 15.71 10.77
N TYR A 235 -20.30 16.21 10.29
CA TYR A 235 -19.01 15.54 10.38
C TYR A 235 -17.84 16.52 10.38
N GLU A 236 -16.72 16.12 10.97
CA GLU A 236 -15.45 16.85 10.87
C GLU A 236 -14.47 16.09 9.96
N GLY A 237 -13.71 16.84 9.16
CA GLY A 237 -12.87 16.29 8.10
C GLY A 237 -13.69 15.88 6.88
N GLY A 238 -13.27 14.82 6.18
CA GLY A 238 -13.92 14.37 4.94
C GLY A 238 -13.54 15.21 3.71
N GLY A 239 -14.33 15.09 2.65
CA GLY A 239 -14.02 15.65 1.32
C GLY A 239 -13.42 14.62 0.37
N THR A 240 -13.20 15.03 -0.88
CA THR A 240 -12.57 14.19 -1.90
C THR A 240 -11.29 14.86 -2.39
N PHE A 241 -10.18 14.16 -2.21
CA PHE A 241 -8.88 14.50 -2.78
C PHE A 241 -8.81 14.04 -4.23
N PHE A 242 -8.12 14.85 -5.05
CA PHE A 242 -7.75 14.51 -6.42
C PHE A 242 -6.25 14.76 -6.56
N GLU A 243 -5.51 13.78 -7.11
CA GLU A 243 -4.04 13.78 -7.16
C GLU A 243 -3.45 15.11 -7.66
N HIS A 244 -4.08 15.68 -8.69
CA HIS A 244 -3.54 16.86 -9.37
C HIS A 244 -3.91 18.20 -8.71
N LEU A 245 -4.76 18.19 -7.68
CA LEU A 245 -5.07 19.40 -6.91
C LEU A 245 -4.00 19.65 -5.82
N GLY A 246 -3.22 18.64 -5.44
CA GLY A 246 -2.21 18.70 -4.37
C GLY A 246 -2.78 18.22 -3.03
N GLU A 247 -1.90 17.76 -2.12
CA GLU A 247 -2.27 17.06 -0.87
C GLU A 247 -3.25 17.83 0.03
N ASP A 248 -3.17 19.16 0.05
CA ASP A 248 -4.06 20.03 0.86
C ASP A 248 -5.36 20.45 0.14
N ALA A 249 -5.52 20.09 -1.14
CA ALA A 249 -6.64 20.55 -1.95
C ALA A 249 -7.77 19.52 -1.97
N LEU A 250 -8.67 19.65 -1.00
CA LEU A 250 -9.89 18.86 -0.92
C LEU A 250 -11.02 19.55 -1.67
N VAL A 251 -11.80 18.76 -2.42
CA VAL A 251 -13.11 19.18 -2.90
C VAL A 251 -14.12 18.75 -1.86
N GLU A 252 -14.54 19.71 -1.06
CA GLU A 252 -15.63 19.55 -0.11
C GLU A 252 -16.96 19.94 -0.76
N MET A 253 -18.02 19.25 -0.36
CA MET A 253 -19.36 19.41 -0.91
C MET A 253 -20.37 19.27 0.23
N ASP A 254 -21.26 20.25 0.36
CA ASP A 254 -22.42 20.17 1.24
C ASP A 254 -23.50 19.27 0.62
N ALA A 255 -24.45 18.80 1.44
CA ALA A 255 -25.53 17.91 1.02
C ALA A 255 -26.21 18.41 -0.26
N GLY A 256 -26.38 17.51 -1.22
CA GLY A 256 -27.01 17.78 -2.50
C GLY A 256 -26.08 18.23 -3.62
N HIS A 257 -24.82 18.56 -3.33
CA HIS A 257 -23.84 18.91 -4.36
C HIS A 257 -23.21 17.67 -5.00
N ALA A 258 -22.80 17.81 -6.25
CA ALA A 258 -22.15 16.74 -7.00
C ALA A 258 -20.85 17.17 -7.66
N THR A 259 -19.95 16.20 -7.83
CA THR A 259 -18.83 16.30 -8.77
C THR A 259 -19.04 15.38 -9.95
N TRP A 260 -18.67 15.87 -11.12
CA TRP A 260 -18.55 15.12 -12.36
C TRP A 260 -17.11 15.17 -12.83
N ARG A 261 -16.54 14.03 -13.19
CA ARG A 261 -15.15 13.94 -13.64
C ARG A 261 -14.95 12.81 -14.63
N PRO A 262 -13.91 12.88 -15.47
CA PRO A 262 -13.47 11.74 -16.26
C PRO A 262 -13.12 10.56 -15.35
N GLY A 263 -13.48 9.34 -15.77
CA GLY A 263 -13.27 8.14 -14.96
C GLY A 263 -11.86 7.56 -15.07
N SER A 264 -10.85 8.41 -15.14
CA SER A 264 -9.40 8.09 -15.16
C SER A 264 -8.61 8.96 -14.19
N VAL A 265 -9.33 9.78 -13.41
CA VAL A 265 -8.76 10.70 -12.45
C VAL A 265 -8.46 9.91 -11.20
N ARG A 266 -7.25 10.07 -10.70
CA ARG A 266 -6.86 9.50 -9.42
C ARG A 266 -7.49 10.31 -8.28
N HIS A 267 -8.28 9.65 -7.43
CA HIS A 267 -9.00 10.29 -6.33
C HIS A 267 -9.09 9.41 -5.09
N GLY A 268 -9.36 10.04 -3.95
CA GLY A 268 -9.61 9.34 -2.69
C GLY A 268 -10.44 10.20 -1.74
N GLY A 269 -11.32 9.56 -0.96
CA GLY A 269 -12.03 10.22 0.12
C GLY A 269 -11.09 10.49 1.30
N HIS A 270 -11.11 11.72 1.79
CA HIS A 270 -10.33 12.11 2.95
C HIS A 270 -10.96 11.57 4.25
N ARG A 271 -10.14 11.36 5.27
CA ARG A 271 -10.56 10.80 6.56
C ARG A 271 -11.60 11.72 7.24
N VAL A 272 -12.63 11.10 7.82
CA VAL A 272 -13.59 11.72 8.75
C VAL A 272 -13.08 11.50 10.18
N SER A 273 -12.99 12.54 11.00
CA SER A 273 -12.51 12.45 12.39
C SER A 273 -13.64 12.28 13.40
N SER A 274 -14.83 12.81 13.11
CA SER A 274 -16.04 12.68 13.91
C SER A 274 -17.28 12.73 13.01
N GLY A 275 -18.41 12.15 13.46
CA GLY A 275 -19.65 12.12 12.68
C GLY A 275 -19.69 11.06 11.58
N GLN A 276 -20.65 11.22 10.65
CA GLN A 276 -20.87 10.29 9.53
C GLN A 276 -21.11 11.05 8.22
N ARG A 277 -20.35 10.69 7.19
CA ARG A 277 -20.51 11.23 5.84
C ARG A 277 -21.01 10.13 4.90
N TYR A 278 -22.12 10.40 4.21
CA TYR A 278 -22.65 9.54 3.15
C TYR A 278 -22.49 10.23 1.80
N ILE A 279 -22.09 9.44 0.80
CA ILE A 279 -22.07 9.85 -0.61
C ILE A 279 -22.62 8.73 -1.49
N ILE A 280 -23.11 9.07 -2.67
CA ILE A 280 -23.30 8.11 -3.77
C ILE A 280 -22.18 8.29 -4.78
N GLY A 281 -21.44 7.21 -5.04
CA GLY A 281 -20.48 7.11 -6.14
C GLY A 281 -21.09 6.34 -7.30
N ALA A 282 -20.91 6.83 -8.53
CA ALA A 282 -21.42 6.15 -9.72
C ALA A 282 -20.44 6.24 -10.89
N PHE A 283 -20.32 5.16 -11.66
CA PHE A 283 -19.75 5.20 -13.01
C PHE A 283 -20.84 5.24 -14.06
N LEU A 284 -20.59 6.04 -15.09
CA LEU A 284 -21.52 6.26 -16.21
C LEU A 284 -20.91 5.75 -17.51
N LEU A 285 -21.76 5.13 -18.33
CA LEU A 285 -21.46 4.74 -19.71
C LEU A 285 -22.20 5.66 -20.68
N LEU A 286 -21.73 5.68 -21.92
CA LEU A 286 -22.38 6.33 -23.05
C LEU A 286 -22.76 5.26 -24.07
N GLU A 287 -24.05 5.00 -24.24
CA GLU A 287 -24.54 3.92 -25.12
C GLU A 287 -24.03 4.02 -26.56
N ASP A 288 -23.80 5.24 -27.06
CA ASP A 288 -23.37 5.52 -28.42
C ASP A 288 -21.84 5.50 -28.59
N ARG A 289 -21.06 5.27 -27.51
CA ARG A 289 -19.59 5.22 -27.56
C ARG A 289 -19.01 4.09 -26.72
N VAL A 290 -18.22 3.23 -27.36
CA VAL A 290 -17.62 2.06 -26.71
C VAL A 290 -16.24 2.40 -26.15
N GLU A 291 -16.01 2.05 -24.89
CA GLU A 291 -14.73 2.29 -24.20
C GLU A 291 -13.68 1.21 -24.52
N HIS A 292 -13.22 1.16 -25.78
CA HIS A 292 -12.36 0.05 -26.22
C HIS A 292 -11.05 -0.07 -25.43
N VAL A 293 -10.38 1.04 -25.12
CA VAL A 293 -9.08 1.04 -24.42
C VAL A 293 -9.25 0.50 -23.00
N ARG A 294 -10.16 1.06 -22.20
CA ARG A 294 -10.52 0.58 -20.87
C ARG A 294 -10.97 -0.87 -20.84
N ARG A 295 -11.81 -1.31 -21.79
CA ARG A 295 -12.27 -2.71 -21.83
C ARG A 295 -11.13 -3.67 -22.16
N LEU A 296 -10.25 -3.32 -23.10
CA LEU A 296 -9.04 -4.10 -23.39
C LEU A 296 -8.11 -4.15 -22.19
N LYS A 297 -7.85 -3.01 -21.54
CA LYS A 297 -7.02 -2.92 -20.32
C LYS A 297 -7.60 -3.77 -19.18
N ASN A 298 -8.90 -3.68 -18.92
CA ASN A 298 -9.57 -4.47 -17.88
C ASN A 298 -9.49 -5.97 -18.18
N ARG A 299 -9.63 -6.36 -19.45
CA ARG A 299 -9.46 -7.76 -19.87
C ARG A 299 -8.01 -8.22 -19.70
N GLY A 300 -7.04 -7.39 -20.06
CA GLY A 300 -5.61 -7.64 -19.83
C GLY A 300 -5.30 -7.87 -18.34
N ALA A 301 -5.82 -7.01 -17.46
CA ALA A 301 -5.67 -7.16 -16.01
C ALA A 301 -6.29 -8.48 -15.51
N LYS A 302 -7.46 -8.87 -16.02
CA LYS A 302 -8.13 -10.14 -15.68
C LYS A 302 -7.33 -11.36 -16.17
N LEU A 303 -6.71 -11.27 -17.34
CA LEU A 303 -5.85 -12.34 -17.87
C LEU A 303 -4.57 -12.47 -17.03
N ARG A 304 -3.95 -11.36 -16.64
CA ARG A 304 -2.80 -11.33 -15.72
C ARG A 304 -3.14 -12.01 -14.39
N GLN A 305 -4.30 -11.71 -13.79
CA GLN A 305 -4.76 -12.36 -12.56
C GLN A 305 -4.95 -13.88 -12.71
N LYS A 306 -5.29 -14.35 -13.91
CA LYS A 306 -5.41 -15.78 -14.23
C LYS A 306 -4.06 -16.44 -14.59
N GLY A 307 -2.96 -15.68 -14.63
CA GLY A 307 -1.64 -16.15 -15.02
C GLY A 307 -1.39 -16.19 -16.54
N ASP A 308 -2.32 -15.76 -17.38
CA ASP A 308 -2.09 -15.62 -18.83
C ASP A 308 -1.37 -14.30 -19.13
N LEU A 309 -0.06 -14.29 -18.91
CA LEU A 309 0.78 -13.11 -19.07
C LEU A 309 0.86 -12.67 -20.53
N ASN A 310 0.97 -13.62 -21.47
CA ASN A 310 1.03 -13.31 -22.90
C ASN A 310 -0.29 -12.72 -23.41
N GLY A 311 -1.43 -13.28 -22.98
CA GLY A 311 -2.73 -12.70 -23.26
C GLY A 311 -2.86 -11.29 -22.69
N ALA A 312 -2.41 -11.07 -21.45
CA ALA A 312 -2.42 -9.76 -20.83
C ALA A 312 -1.59 -8.73 -21.61
N ILE A 313 -0.33 -9.06 -21.97
CA ILE A 313 0.54 -8.20 -22.77
C ILE A 313 -0.14 -7.81 -24.07
N ARG A 314 -0.68 -8.78 -24.83
CA ARG A 314 -1.38 -8.49 -26.10
C ARG A 314 -2.51 -7.48 -25.93
N HIS A 315 -3.33 -7.62 -24.88
CA HIS A 315 -4.44 -6.72 -24.63
C HIS A 315 -4.00 -5.29 -24.27
N PHE A 316 -2.94 -5.15 -23.49
CA PHE A 316 -2.37 -3.84 -23.19
C PHE A 316 -1.72 -3.19 -24.42
N GLU A 317 -1.04 -3.97 -25.26
CA GLU A 317 -0.49 -3.50 -26.53
C GLU A 317 -1.59 -3.06 -27.52
N TRP A 318 -2.71 -3.80 -27.59
CA TRP A 318 -3.88 -3.40 -28.36
C TRP A 318 -4.51 -2.10 -27.84
N ALA A 319 -4.64 -1.97 -26.52
CA ALA A 319 -5.12 -0.75 -25.88
C ALA A 319 -4.20 0.44 -26.22
N LEU A 320 -2.88 0.25 -26.18
CA LEU A 320 -1.90 1.26 -26.58
C LEU A 320 -1.88 1.58 -28.08
N ALA A 321 -2.25 0.62 -28.93
CA ALA A 321 -2.36 0.84 -30.36
C ALA A 321 -3.56 1.73 -30.70
N ILE A 322 -4.65 1.65 -29.92
CA ILE A 322 -5.80 2.54 -30.03
C ILE A 322 -5.47 3.90 -29.40
N ASN A 323 -4.89 3.91 -28.20
CA ASN A 323 -4.48 5.11 -27.50
C ASN A 323 -3.05 4.99 -26.98
N GLY A 324 -2.10 5.57 -27.72
CA GLY A 324 -0.69 5.62 -27.34
C GLY A 324 -0.39 6.42 -26.06
N LYS A 325 -1.38 7.11 -25.49
CA LYS A 325 -1.27 7.84 -24.23
C LYS A 325 -1.94 7.12 -23.04
N CYS A 326 -2.28 5.84 -23.16
CA CYS A 326 -2.79 5.05 -22.03
C CYS A 326 -1.69 4.82 -20.97
N ALA A 327 -1.59 5.71 -19.99
CA ALA A 327 -0.55 5.67 -18.95
C ALA A 327 -0.63 4.41 -18.07
N THR A 328 -1.83 3.93 -17.76
CA THR A 328 -2.03 2.67 -17.02
C THR A 328 -1.63 1.44 -17.82
N CYS A 329 -1.95 1.39 -19.12
CA CYS A 329 -1.48 0.32 -19.99
C CYS A 329 0.06 0.24 -20.00
N LEU A 330 0.75 1.39 -19.99
CA LEU A 330 2.21 1.45 -19.88
C LEU A 330 2.71 0.94 -18.52
N LYS A 331 2.06 1.33 -17.41
CA LYS A 331 2.38 0.82 -16.07
C LYS A 331 2.18 -0.70 -15.98
N ASP A 332 1.03 -1.19 -16.43
CA ASP A 332 0.67 -2.61 -16.45
C ASP A 332 1.66 -3.44 -17.29
N LEU A 333 2.08 -2.94 -18.45
CA LEU A 333 3.13 -3.57 -19.26
C LEU A 333 4.48 -3.56 -18.55
N SER A 334 4.87 -2.45 -17.92
CA SER A 334 6.11 -2.39 -17.13
C SER A 334 6.13 -3.44 -16.03
N GLU A 335 5.05 -3.55 -15.25
CA GLU A 335 4.95 -4.54 -14.18
C GLU A 335 5.00 -5.98 -14.72
N LEU A 336 4.32 -6.25 -15.84
CA LEU A 336 4.35 -7.57 -16.48
C LEU A 336 5.75 -7.94 -16.97
N ARG A 337 6.46 -7.02 -17.64
CA ARG A 337 7.84 -7.23 -18.07
C ARG A 337 8.76 -7.41 -16.86
N SER A 338 8.60 -6.62 -15.80
CA SER A 338 9.32 -6.81 -14.53
C SER A 338 9.05 -8.17 -13.88
N SER A 339 7.83 -8.71 -14.01
CA SER A 339 7.47 -10.05 -13.52
C SER A 339 8.09 -11.15 -14.38
N LEU A 340 8.05 -11.01 -15.71
CA LEU A 340 8.69 -11.93 -16.64
C LEU A 340 10.21 -11.98 -16.45
N ALA A 341 10.84 -10.86 -16.08
CA ALA A 341 12.26 -10.83 -15.75
C ALA A 341 12.65 -11.77 -14.60
N ASP A 342 11.74 -12.01 -13.64
CA ASP A 342 11.95 -12.96 -12.54
C ASP A 342 11.70 -14.41 -13.00
N MET A 343 10.76 -14.62 -13.92
CA MET A 343 10.34 -15.93 -14.41
C MET A 343 11.24 -16.49 -15.52
N GLU A 344 11.87 -15.62 -16.31
CA GLU A 344 12.72 -15.97 -17.45
C GLU A 344 14.14 -15.39 -17.29
N PRO A 345 15.00 -16.02 -16.44
CA PRO A 345 16.33 -15.50 -16.15
C PRO A 345 17.22 -15.27 -17.37
N GLN A 346 17.00 -16.03 -18.45
CA GLN A 346 17.74 -15.91 -19.71
C GLN A 346 17.46 -14.58 -20.44
N GLN A 347 16.27 -14.02 -20.28
CA GLN A 347 15.83 -12.76 -20.90
C GLN A 347 15.66 -11.63 -19.89
N ARG A 348 16.07 -11.84 -18.64
CA ARG A 348 15.92 -10.90 -17.52
C ARG A 348 16.30 -9.46 -17.89
N ASN A 349 17.44 -9.28 -18.53
CA ASN A 349 17.94 -7.94 -18.88
C ASN A 349 17.09 -7.26 -19.97
N GLU A 350 16.55 -8.03 -20.92
CA GLU A 350 15.67 -7.51 -21.97
C GLU A 350 14.33 -7.10 -21.38
N HIS A 351 13.72 -7.97 -20.58
CA HIS A 351 12.47 -7.69 -19.87
C HIS A 351 12.58 -6.47 -18.95
N LEU A 352 13.68 -6.32 -18.19
CA LEU A 352 13.89 -5.14 -17.36
C LEU A 352 14.12 -3.86 -18.18
N LYS A 353 14.73 -3.97 -19.37
CA LYS A 353 14.90 -2.84 -20.29
C LYS A 353 13.56 -2.38 -20.86
N GLU A 354 12.71 -3.30 -21.27
CA GLU A 354 11.35 -3.00 -21.74
C GLU A 354 10.49 -2.41 -20.62
N ALA A 355 10.57 -2.98 -19.41
CA ALA A 355 9.85 -2.47 -18.24
C ALA A 355 10.20 -1.00 -17.96
N GLU A 356 11.50 -0.68 -17.94
CA GLU A 356 11.96 0.70 -17.75
C GLU A 356 11.49 1.62 -18.88
N ALA A 357 11.53 1.16 -20.14
CA ALA A 357 11.06 1.98 -21.26
C ALA A 357 9.57 2.31 -21.16
N PHE A 358 8.73 1.33 -20.80
CA PHE A 358 7.30 1.56 -20.60
C PHE A 358 7.02 2.50 -19.43
N ILE A 359 7.68 2.30 -18.28
CA ILE A 359 7.42 3.15 -17.10
C ILE A 359 7.92 4.57 -17.29
N ARG A 360 9.06 4.77 -17.97
CA ARG A 360 9.55 6.11 -18.33
C ARG A 360 8.60 6.81 -19.28
N ARG A 361 8.07 6.11 -20.29
CA ARG A 361 7.04 6.68 -21.18
C ARG A 361 5.76 7.04 -20.41
N SER A 362 5.39 6.26 -19.39
CA SER A 362 4.26 6.62 -18.51
C SER A 362 4.55 7.92 -17.74
N LEU A 363 5.77 8.07 -17.22
CA LEU A 363 6.24 9.29 -16.55
C LEU A 363 6.41 10.48 -17.50
N ASP A 364 6.71 10.27 -18.78
CA ASP A 364 6.71 11.35 -19.77
C ASP A 364 5.30 11.93 -19.95
N LEU A 365 4.26 11.10 -19.84
CA LEU A 365 2.87 11.53 -19.85
C LEU A 365 2.48 12.17 -18.51
N LEU A 366 2.86 11.51 -17.40
CA LEU A 366 2.49 11.85 -16.02
C LEU A 366 3.72 11.92 -15.11
N PRO A 367 4.49 13.02 -15.11
CA PRO A 367 5.78 13.07 -14.40
C PRO A 367 5.67 13.02 -12.88
N SER A 368 4.48 13.28 -12.33
CA SER A 368 4.18 13.21 -10.89
C SER A 368 3.23 12.06 -10.54
N ASP A 369 3.11 11.02 -11.38
CA ASP A 369 2.35 9.81 -11.00
C ASP A 369 3.14 9.00 -9.97
N SER A 370 2.65 8.99 -8.73
CA SER A 370 3.31 8.32 -7.60
C SER A 370 3.56 6.83 -7.85
N ASP A 371 2.60 6.11 -8.45
CA ASP A 371 2.75 4.67 -8.71
C ASP A 371 3.78 4.43 -9.80
N ALA A 372 3.83 5.30 -10.81
CA ALA A 372 4.81 5.17 -11.88
C ALA A 372 6.24 5.39 -11.37
N LEU A 373 6.42 6.37 -10.49
CA LEU A 373 7.70 6.63 -9.81
C LEU A 373 8.10 5.45 -8.91
N PHE A 374 7.15 4.91 -8.15
CA PHE A 374 7.38 3.72 -7.33
C PHE A 374 7.77 2.50 -8.19
N ASN A 375 7.02 2.22 -9.27
CA ASN A 375 7.33 1.15 -10.21
C ASN A 375 8.67 1.34 -10.91
N LEU A 376 9.05 2.57 -11.25
CA LEU A 376 10.40 2.87 -11.76
C LEU A 376 11.46 2.48 -10.72
N GLY A 377 11.26 2.85 -9.45
CA GLY A 377 12.17 2.46 -8.37
C GLY A 377 12.32 0.94 -8.21
N LEU A 378 11.21 0.20 -8.32
CA LEU A 378 11.23 -1.27 -8.31
C LEU A 378 12.03 -1.84 -9.48
N VAL A 379 11.81 -1.35 -10.70
CA VAL A 379 12.53 -1.78 -11.90
C VAL A 379 14.03 -1.47 -11.80
N LEU A 380 14.40 -0.26 -11.37
CA LEU A 380 15.80 0.15 -11.21
C LEU A 380 16.51 -0.67 -10.12
N SER A 381 15.82 -0.94 -9.01
CA SER A 381 16.32 -1.83 -7.95
C SER A 381 16.63 -3.22 -8.49
N LYS A 382 15.73 -3.82 -9.30
CA LYS A 382 15.97 -5.12 -9.94
C LYS A 382 17.14 -5.10 -10.93
N LYS A 383 17.36 -3.98 -11.60
CA LYS A 383 18.51 -3.77 -12.48
C LYS A 383 19.84 -3.57 -11.72
N GLY A 384 19.78 -3.39 -10.40
CA GLY A 384 20.94 -3.09 -9.57
C GLY A 384 21.31 -1.60 -9.54
N ASP A 385 20.52 -0.72 -10.16
CA ASP A 385 20.68 0.72 -10.06
C ASP A 385 20.08 1.23 -8.75
N SER A 386 20.83 1.04 -7.67
CA SER A 386 20.40 1.38 -6.31
C SER A 386 20.21 2.89 -6.13
N LYS A 387 21.04 3.69 -6.81
CA LYS A 387 20.96 5.16 -6.74
C LYS A 387 19.70 5.66 -7.45
N GLY A 388 19.46 5.23 -8.69
CA GLY A 388 18.26 5.61 -9.43
C GLY A 388 16.98 5.10 -8.77
N ALA A 389 17.02 3.92 -8.14
CA ALA A 389 15.89 3.41 -7.36
C ALA A 389 15.54 4.31 -6.18
N LEU A 390 16.56 4.75 -5.42
CA LEU A 390 16.37 5.65 -4.29
C LEU A 390 15.80 7.00 -4.73
N GLU A 391 16.35 7.60 -5.80
CA GLU A 391 15.84 8.86 -6.38
C GLU A 391 14.38 8.74 -6.81
N ALA A 392 13.99 7.63 -7.46
CA ALA A 392 12.62 7.38 -7.89
C ALA A 392 11.66 7.19 -6.70
N TYR A 393 12.07 6.45 -5.65
CA TYR A 393 11.27 6.31 -4.44
C TYR A 393 11.15 7.61 -3.65
N GLU A 394 12.21 8.41 -3.53
CA GLU A 394 12.14 9.74 -2.91
C GLU A 394 11.19 10.67 -3.68
N ALA A 395 11.22 10.64 -5.02
CA ALA A 395 10.30 11.39 -5.86
C ALA A 395 8.84 10.92 -5.68
N SER A 396 8.61 9.60 -5.62
CA SER A 396 7.29 9.03 -5.33
C SER A 396 6.78 9.46 -3.96
N ALA A 397 7.64 9.43 -2.93
CA ALA A 397 7.28 9.80 -1.56
C ALA A 397 7.03 11.31 -1.38
N ALA A 398 7.54 12.14 -2.29
CA ALA A 398 7.22 13.55 -2.36
C ALA A 398 5.82 13.82 -2.96
N VAL A 399 5.23 12.85 -3.67
CA VAL A 399 3.88 12.93 -4.23
C VAL A 399 2.85 12.28 -3.30
N ASN A 400 3.15 11.12 -2.72
CA ASN A 400 2.29 10.40 -1.79
C ASN A 400 3.09 9.97 -0.56
N ALA A 401 3.14 10.86 0.44
CA ALA A 401 3.99 10.67 1.62
C ALA A 401 3.53 9.56 2.58
N ASP A 402 2.32 9.03 2.40
CA ASP A 402 1.67 8.05 3.30
C ASP A 402 1.53 6.65 2.69
N ASP A 403 2.06 6.41 1.48
CA ASP A 403 2.02 5.07 0.88
C ASP A 403 2.89 4.10 1.69
N VAL A 404 2.24 3.17 2.38
CA VAL A 404 2.86 2.21 3.30
C VAL A 404 3.89 1.32 2.60
N GLU A 405 3.60 0.87 1.37
CA GLU A 405 4.47 -0.04 0.64
C GLU A 405 5.68 0.69 0.06
N LEU A 406 5.45 1.89 -0.46
CA LEU A 406 6.53 2.78 -0.87
C LEU A 406 7.46 3.13 0.30
N LEU A 407 6.91 3.56 1.44
CA LEU A 407 7.69 3.94 2.63
C LEU A 407 8.53 2.78 3.15
N TYR A 408 7.99 1.56 3.13
CA TYR A 408 8.73 0.36 3.50
C TYR A 408 9.88 0.05 2.53
N ASN A 409 9.64 0.10 1.22
CA ASN A 409 10.69 -0.13 0.23
C ASN A 409 11.75 0.97 0.23
N LEU A 410 11.34 2.23 0.42
CA LEU A 410 12.23 3.37 0.60
C LEU A 410 13.10 3.20 1.85
N ALA A 411 12.53 2.73 2.96
CA ALA A 411 13.28 2.44 4.19
C ALA A 411 14.36 1.38 3.95
N MET A 412 14.01 0.27 3.29
CA MET A 412 15.00 -0.75 2.91
C MET A 412 16.11 -0.19 2.02
N LYS A 413 15.77 0.70 1.07
CA LYS A 413 16.78 1.34 0.23
C LYS A 413 17.67 2.33 0.97
N TYR A 414 17.14 3.02 1.97
CA TYR A 414 17.99 3.81 2.87
C TYR A 414 18.97 2.94 3.64
N GLU A 415 18.55 1.78 4.15
CA GLU A 415 19.44 0.84 4.83
C GLU A 415 20.55 0.32 3.92
N GLU A 416 20.21 -0.09 2.70
CA GLU A 416 21.20 -0.50 1.67
C GLU A 416 22.20 0.63 1.35
N ALA A 417 21.75 1.89 1.39
CA ALA A 417 22.58 3.08 1.20
C ALA A 417 23.31 3.53 2.48
N ASN A 418 23.25 2.76 3.57
CA ASN A 418 23.80 3.09 4.90
C ASN A 418 23.29 4.42 5.49
N ARG A 419 22.05 4.80 5.14
CA ARG A 419 21.29 5.96 5.64
C ARG A 419 20.29 5.51 6.73
N LYS A 420 20.83 4.99 7.83
CA LYS A 420 20.06 4.23 8.85
C LYS A 420 18.94 5.05 9.50
N GLU A 421 19.23 6.30 9.85
CA GLU A 421 18.25 7.19 10.48
C GLU A 421 17.06 7.48 9.56
N GLU A 422 17.29 7.73 8.27
CA GLU A 422 16.21 7.91 7.30
C GLU A 422 15.37 6.63 7.13
N GLY A 423 16.02 5.46 7.12
CA GLY A 423 15.34 4.15 7.10
C GLY A 423 14.38 3.97 8.28
N ILE A 424 14.87 4.20 9.50
CA ILE A 424 14.07 4.14 10.73
C ILE A 424 12.88 5.10 10.67
N GLN A 425 13.08 6.34 10.19
CA GLN A 425 11.99 7.30 10.06
C GLN A 425 10.95 6.88 9.02
N ALA A 426 11.38 6.31 7.89
CA ALA A 426 10.49 5.79 6.86
C ALA A 426 9.66 4.60 7.37
N TYR A 427 10.26 3.65 8.10
CA TYR A 427 9.49 2.58 8.76
C TYR A 427 8.48 3.11 9.77
N ARG A 428 8.87 4.08 10.62
CA ARG A 428 7.94 4.70 11.59
C ARG A 428 6.76 5.38 10.89
N LYS A 429 6.99 6.07 9.76
CA LYS A 429 5.91 6.64 8.94
C LYS A 429 4.99 5.55 8.38
N ALA A 430 5.55 4.47 7.85
CA ALA A 430 4.76 3.34 7.34
C ALA A 430 3.88 2.73 8.45
N LEU A 431 4.41 2.58 9.68
CA LEU A 431 3.67 2.05 10.82
C LEU A 431 2.67 3.03 11.42
N LYS A 432 2.88 4.34 11.28
CA LYS A 432 1.86 5.35 11.61
C LYS A 432 0.66 5.24 10.66
N ALA A 433 0.90 4.99 9.38
CA ALA A 433 -0.16 4.79 8.39
C ALA A 433 -0.83 3.42 8.52
N GLN A 434 -0.06 2.35 8.78
CA GLN A 434 -0.56 1.00 9.00
C GLN A 434 0.14 0.31 10.18
N PRO A 435 -0.41 0.44 11.41
CA PRO A 435 0.18 -0.14 12.61
C PRO A 435 0.31 -1.67 12.60
N SER A 436 -0.47 -2.36 11.77
CA SER A 436 -0.45 -3.83 11.65
C SER A 436 0.56 -4.35 10.62
N PHE A 437 1.39 -3.49 10.01
CA PHE A 437 2.29 -3.92 8.95
C PHE A 437 3.52 -4.67 9.49
N GLY A 438 3.39 -5.97 9.68
CA GLY A 438 4.38 -6.83 10.34
C GLY A 438 5.79 -6.78 9.74
N LYS A 439 5.92 -6.71 8.41
CA LYS A 439 7.25 -6.60 7.74
C LYS A 439 7.98 -5.32 8.16
N ALA A 440 7.29 -4.19 8.20
CA ALA A 440 7.88 -2.92 8.63
C ALA A 440 8.24 -2.94 10.12
N ARG A 441 7.46 -3.59 10.99
CA ARG A 441 7.81 -3.76 12.41
C ARG A 441 9.07 -4.59 12.60
N CYS A 442 9.18 -5.72 11.91
CA CYS A 442 10.38 -6.56 11.97
C CYS A 442 11.62 -5.80 11.50
N ASN A 443 11.55 -5.10 10.36
CA ASN A 443 12.73 -4.39 9.87
C ASN A 443 13.06 -3.18 10.74
N LEU A 444 12.06 -2.44 11.25
CA LEU A 444 12.29 -1.38 12.23
C LEU A 444 12.97 -1.92 13.48
N GLY A 445 12.49 -3.03 14.04
CA GLY A 445 13.11 -3.65 15.21
C GLY A 445 14.56 -4.07 14.95
N ALA A 446 14.85 -4.63 13.77
CA ALA A 446 16.22 -4.95 13.37
C ALA A 446 17.10 -3.71 13.26
N ALA A 447 16.62 -2.65 12.60
CA ALA A 447 17.31 -1.38 12.46
C ALA A 447 17.62 -0.71 13.82
N LEU A 448 16.67 -0.77 14.75
CA LEU A 448 16.84 -0.25 16.12
C LEU A 448 17.87 -1.09 16.89
N ALA A 449 17.82 -2.43 16.79
CA ALA A 449 18.77 -3.32 17.45
C ALA A 449 20.21 -3.17 16.93
N GLU A 450 20.38 -2.86 15.64
CA GLU A 450 21.67 -2.50 15.04
C GLU A 450 22.17 -1.13 15.50
N SER A 451 21.26 -0.19 15.71
CA SER A 451 21.56 1.16 16.20
C SER A 451 21.80 1.21 17.71
N GLY A 452 21.61 0.08 18.41
CA GLY A 452 21.81 -0.07 19.85
C GLY A 452 20.57 0.17 20.71
N ASP A 453 19.44 0.55 20.11
CA ASP A 453 18.15 0.70 20.80
C ASP A 453 17.46 -0.67 20.94
N LEU A 454 17.94 -1.47 21.90
CA LEU A 454 17.44 -2.82 22.14
C LEU A 454 16.02 -2.81 22.72
N ASP A 455 15.66 -1.79 23.51
CA ASP A 455 14.33 -1.66 24.10
C ASP A 455 13.29 -1.32 23.04
N GLY A 456 13.60 -0.37 22.14
CA GLY A 456 12.77 -0.06 20.99
C GLY A 456 12.59 -1.27 20.06
N ALA A 457 13.68 -2.02 19.82
CA ALA A 457 13.62 -3.26 19.03
C ALA A 457 12.69 -4.31 19.65
N LEU A 458 12.76 -4.48 20.98
CA LEU A 458 11.91 -5.42 21.72
C LEU A 458 10.44 -5.08 21.54
N VAL A 459 10.06 -3.81 21.70
CA VAL A 459 8.69 -3.33 21.51
C VAL A 459 8.18 -3.66 20.11
N GLU A 460 8.97 -3.38 19.07
CA GLU A 460 8.54 -3.60 17.68
C GLU A 460 8.39 -5.09 17.35
N PHE A 461 9.29 -5.95 17.82
CA PHE A 461 9.15 -7.38 17.61
C PHE A 461 7.97 -7.98 18.38
N LEU A 462 7.71 -7.54 19.61
CA LEU A 462 6.54 -7.99 20.38
C LEU A 462 5.22 -7.54 19.72
N GLU A 463 5.16 -6.32 19.21
CA GLU A 463 4.01 -5.86 18.43
C GLU A 463 3.85 -6.68 17.14
N ALA A 464 4.93 -7.01 16.44
CA ALA A 464 4.87 -7.89 15.27
C ALA A 464 4.29 -9.28 15.61
N VAL A 465 4.70 -9.88 16.73
CA VAL A 465 4.12 -11.13 17.26
C VAL A 465 2.64 -10.96 17.60
N ARG A 466 2.25 -9.83 18.20
CA ARG A 466 0.86 -9.54 18.56
C ARG A 466 -0.05 -9.51 17.33
N TYR A 467 0.43 -8.98 16.21
CA TYR A 467 -0.32 -8.92 14.96
C TYR A 467 -0.33 -10.23 14.18
N ASP A 468 0.79 -10.95 14.15
CA ASP A 468 0.88 -12.27 13.49
C ASP A 468 1.74 -13.25 14.31
N PRO A 469 1.13 -13.97 15.26
CA PRO A 469 1.83 -14.91 16.13
C PRO A 469 2.26 -16.20 15.40
N SER A 470 1.74 -16.43 14.18
CA SER A 470 2.05 -17.60 13.37
C SER A 470 3.28 -17.41 12.49
N SER A 471 3.70 -16.16 12.27
CA SER A 471 4.92 -15.86 11.53
C SER A 471 6.15 -16.22 12.36
N PRO A 472 7.10 -17.03 11.84
CA PRO A 472 8.32 -17.36 12.55
C PRO A 472 9.31 -16.17 12.63
N THR A 473 9.22 -15.19 11.72
CA THR A 473 10.23 -14.12 11.59
C THR A 473 10.34 -13.22 12.83
N PRO A 474 9.23 -12.70 13.41
CA PRO A 474 9.29 -11.93 14.66
C PRO A 474 9.89 -12.73 15.83
N TRP A 475 9.55 -14.03 15.95
CA TRP A 475 10.09 -14.91 16.99
C TRP A 475 11.60 -15.14 16.83
N GLN A 476 12.08 -15.33 15.60
CA GLN A 476 13.51 -15.43 15.31
C GLN A 476 14.25 -14.16 15.73
N ASN A 477 13.69 -12.99 15.42
CA ASN A 477 14.29 -11.71 15.78
C ASN A 477 14.29 -11.46 17.29
N LEU A 478 13.22 -11.81 18.02
CA LEU A 478 13.19 -11.79 19.49
C LEU A 478 14.26 -12.71 20.07
N ALA A 479 14.37 -13.94 19.55
CA ALA A 479 15.34 -14.90 20.06
C ALA A 479 16.78 -14.42 19.87
N VAL A 480 17.09 -13.78 18.73
CA VAL A 480 18.38 -13.14 18.48
C VAL A 480 18.60 -11.94 19.42
N LEU A 481 17.59 -11.10 19.63
CA LEU A 481 17.67 -9.93 20.50
C LEU A 481 17.96 -10.32 21.96
N TYR A 482 17.17 -11.25 22.49
CA TYR A 482 17.33 -11.77 23.85
C TYR A 482 18.66 -12.51 24.03
N HIS A 483 19.10 -13.27 23.03
CA HIS A 483 20.42 -13.89 23.04
C HIS A 483 21.52 -12.82 23.08
N LYS A 484 21.43 -11.75 22.29
CA LYS A 484 22.41 -10.65 22.29
C LYS A 484 22.46 -9.94 23.64
N GLN A 485 21.30 -9.64 24.24
CA GLN A 485 21.20 -9.07 25.60
C GLN A 485 21.80 -10.02 26.66
N GLY A 486 21.49 -11.31 26.56
CA GLY A 486 22.05 -12.34 27.44
C GLY A 486 23.57 -12.42 27.33
N VAL A 487 24.11 -12.49 26.11
CA VAL A 487 25.56 -12.54 25.85
C VAL A 487 26.26 -11.29 26.38
N SER A 488 25.73 -10.08 26.12
CA SER A 488 26.35 -8.85 26.62
C SER A 488 26.38 -8.80 28.14
N THR A 489 25.29 -9.25 28.78
CA THR A 489 25.19 -9.33 30.24
C THR A 489 26.18 -10.37 30.80
N VAL A 490 26.33 -11.52 30.14
CA VAL A 490 27.32 -12.54 30.51
C VAL A 490 28.76 -12.04 30.34
N GLN A 491 29.06 -11.29 29.28
CA GLN A 491 30.39 -10.70 29.10
C GLN A 491 30.71 -9.67 30.20
N GLY A 492 29.71 -8.92 30.67
CA GLY A 492 29.83 -8.00 31.80
C GLY A 492 30.24 -8.69 33.11
N LEU A 493 29.91 -9.98 33.29
CA LEU A 493 30.26 -10.74 34.50
C LEU A 493 31.78 -10.81 34.75
N ALA A 494 32.58 -10.83 33.68
CA ALA A 494 34.04 -10.87 33.78
C ALA A 494 34.63 -9.56 34.33
N GLN A 495 33.85 -8.49 34.38
CA GLN A 495 34.25 -7.15 34.81
C GLN A 495 33.66 -6.77 36.17
N CYS A 496 32.95 -7.68 36.85
CA CYS A 496 32.34 -7.43 38.14
C CYS A 496 33.38 -7.23 39.25
N ALA A 497 33.15 -6.21 40.08
CA ALA A 497 34.01 -5.90 41.23
C ALA A 497 33.68 -6.69 42.50
N SER A 498 32.46 -7.25 42.61
CA SER A 498 32.02 -8.04 43.78
C SER A 498 31.15 -9.25 43.39
N LYS A 499 31.04 -10.22 44.32
CA LYS A 499 30.24 -11.43 44.14
C LYS A 499 28.75 -11.11 44.04
N GLU A 500 28.27 -10.15 44.81
CA GLU A 500 26.87 -9.71 44.82
C GLU A 500 26.49 -9.11 43.47
N ALA A 501 27.36 -8.26 42.90
CA ALA A 501 27.17 -7.70 41.56
C ALA A 501 27.16 -8.80 40.48
N ALA A 502 28.04 -9.80 40.60
CA ALA A 502 28.07 -10.93 39.67
C ALA A 502 26.79 -11.78 39.73
N VAL A 503 26.21 -11.99 40.91
CA VAL A 503 24.94 -12.73 41.08
C VAL A 503 23.78 -11.96 40.45
N GLU A 504 23.66 -10.65 40.69
CA GLU A 504 22.59 -9.81 40.15
C GLU A 504 22.61 -9.77 38.60
N ILE A 505 23.80 -9.55 38.04
CA ILE A 505 24.03 -9.55 36.59
C ILE A 505 23.73 -10.93 36.01
N SER A 506 24.08 -12.00 36.73
CA SER A 506 23.80 -13.38 36.29
C SER A 506 22.30 -13.69 36.19
N ARG A 507 21.48 -13.24 37.16
CA ARG A 507 20.03 -13.41 37.08
C ARG A 507 19.42 -12.72 35.87
N THR A 508 19.90 -11.52 35.56
CA THR A 508 19.48 -10.75 34.37
C THR A 508 19.84 -11.50 33.09
N ALA A 509 21.06 -12.03 33.00
CA ALA A 509 21.51 -12.86 31.88
C ALA A 509 20.66 -14.13 31.72
N SER A 510 20.40 -14.84 32.82
CA SER A 510 19.61 -16.07 32.83
C SER A 510 18.17 -15.84 32.37
N HIS A 511 17.55 -14.74 32.81
CA HIS A 511 16.21 -14.34 32.37
C HIS A 511 16.16 -14.08 30.86
N ALA A 512 17.05 -13.22 30.34
CA ALA A 512 17.12 -12.92 28.91
C ALA A 512 17.36 -14.19 28.07
N LEU A 513 18.26 -15.07 28.49
CA LEU A 513 18.51 -16.34 27.79
C LEU A 513 17.34 -17.33 27.91
N GLY A 514 16.53 -17.23 28.97
CA GLY A 514 15.28 -17.98 29.10
C GLY A 514 14.22 -17.53 28.08
N GLU A 515 14.09 -16.22 27.86
CA GLU A 515 13.21 -15.68 26.83
C GLU A 515 13.69 -16.05 25.41
N ALA A 516 15.01 -16.06 25.18
CA ALA A 516 15.60 -16.52 23.92
C ALA A 516 15.32 -18.01 23.65
N ASP A 517 15.43 -18.86 24.68
CA ASP A 517 15.11 -20.29 24.64
C ASP A 517 13.64 -20.51 24.26
N ASN A 518 12.71 -19.85 24.96
CA ASN A 518 11.28 -19.92 24.67
C ASN A 518 10.97 -19.49 23.22
N ALA A 519 11.57 -18.40 22.75
CA ALA A 519 11.37 -17.90 21.39
C ALA A 519 11.91 -18.88 20.34
N TRP A 520 13.09 -19.47 20.53
CA TRP A 520 13.63 -20.49 19.60
C TRP A 520 12.79 -21.75 19.54
N ARG A 521 12.21 -22.20 20.67
CA ARG A 521 11.25 -23.30 20.66
C ARG A 521 10.01 -22.95 19.85
N LYS A 522 9.51 -21.72 19.98
CA LYS A 522 8.37 -21.28 19.18
C LYS A 522 8.68 -21.26 17.69
N VAL A 523 9.87 -20.83 17.29
CA VAL A 523 10.33 -20.91 15.89
C VAL A 523 10.37 -22.36 15.41
N MET A 524 10.92 -23.27 16.23
CA MET A 524 11.03 -24.69 15.90
C MET A 524 9.66 -25.35 15.66
N ASP A 525 8.63 -24.93 16.39
CA ASP A 525 7.24 -25.40 16.19
C ASP A 525 6.59 -24.84 14.92
N LEU A 526 7.02 -23.66 14.45
CA LEU A 526 6.41 -22.94 13.33
C LEU A 526 7.07 -23.22 11.97
N VAL A 527 8.33 -23.66 11.97
CA VAL A 527 9.10 -23.92 10.76
C VAL A 527 8.94 -25.39 10.37
N ASP A 528 8.75 -25.67 9.08
CA ASP A 528 8.65 -27.04 8.57
C ASP A 528 9.90 -27.53 7.81
N ASP A 529 10.67 -26.61 7.23
CA ASP A 529 11.88 -26.91 6.47
C ASP A 529 13.00 -27.50 7.35
N GLN A 530 13.61 -28.60 6.89
CA GLN A 530 14.62 -29.32 7.67
C GLN A 530 15.88 -28.51 7.91
N ARG A 531 16.34 -27.73 6.93
CA ARG A 531 17.56 -26.93 7.08
C ARG A 531 17.35 -25.87 8.17
N THR A 532 16.25 -25.15 8.08
CA THR A 532 15.90 -24.09 9.04
C THR A 532 15.64 -24.66 10.44
N LYS A 533 15.06 -25.87 10.55
CA LYS A 533 14.98 -26.60 11.83
C LYS A 533 16.35 -26.90 12.40
N GLN A 534 17.28 -27.40 11.59
CA GLN A 534 18.62 -27.71 12.07
C GLN A 534 19.36 -26.46 12.57
N GLU A 535 19.27 -25.35 11.83
CA GLU A 535 19.84 -24.06 12.25
C GLU A 535 19.20 -23.58 13.56
N THR A 536 17.88 -23.77 13.73
CA THR A 536 17.15 -23.43 14.96
C THR A 536 17.60 -24.27 16.16
N VAL A 537 17.77 -25.59 15.97
CA VAL A 537 18.29 -26.51 17.00
C VAL A 537 19.69 -26.09 17.46
N THR A 538 20.56 -25.73 16.52
CA THR A 538 21.90 -25.27 16.85
C THR A 538 21.88 -24.00 17.70
N ARG A 539 21.03 -23.03 17.34
CA ARG A 539 20.89 -21.78 18.12
C ARG A 539 20.29 -22.01 19.50
N LEU A 540 19.28 -22.86 19.62
CA LEU A 540 18.67 -23.23 20.90
C LEU A 540 19.71 -23.86 21.84
N ALA A 541 20.53 -24.79 21.36
CA ALA A 541 21.57 -25.42 22.16
C ALA A 541 22.63 -24.41 22.62
N GLN A 542 23.01 -23.43 21.80
CA GLN A 542 23.93 -22.35 22.18
C GLN A 542 23.34 -21.47 23.30
N VAL A 543 22.06 -21.10 23.19
CA VAL A 543 21.35 -20.35 24.22
C VAL A 543 21.31 -21.13 25.54
N LEU A 544 21.00 -22.43 25.50
CA LEU A 544 20.98 -23.29 26.69
C LEU A 544 22.35 -23.38 27.38
N GLN A 545 23.44 -23.46 26.62
CA GLN A 545 24.79 -23.46 27.18
C GLN A 545 25.12 -22.14 27.89
N LEU A 546 24.78 -20.99 27.28
CA LEU A 546 25.00 -19.68 27.90
C LEU A 546 24.13 -19.50 29.15
N ARG A 547 22.87 -19.95 29.10
CA ARG A 547 21.93 -19.89 30.22
C ARG A 547 22.45 -20.74 31.38
N GLY A 548 22.91 -21.96 31.10
CA GLY A 548 23.56 -22.83 32.08
C GLY A 548 24.77 -22.17 32.74
N ARG A 549 25.62 -21.46 31.96
CA ARG A 549 26.77 -20.73 32.51
C ARG A 549 26.37 -19.61 33.46
N ALA A 550 25.31 -18.86 33.15
CA ALA A 550 24.78 -17.83 34.05
C ALA A 550 24.25 -18.48 35.34
N VAL A 551 23.32 -19.44 35.22
CA VAL A 551 22.71 -20.12 36.38
C VAL A 551 23.76 -20.73 37.32
N ALA A 552 24.84 -21.30 36.77
CA ALA A 552 25.90 -21.94 37.55
C ALA A 552 26.65 -21.01 38.52
N ILE A 553 26.55 -19.68 38.35
CA ILE A 553 27.17 -18.71 39.28
C ILE A 553 26.42 -18.66 40.62
N GLU A 554 25.11 -18.83 40.58
CA GLU A 554 24.25 -18.82 41.77
C GLU A 554 24.01 -20.24 42.29
N ASP A 555 23.70 -21.17 41.39
CA ASP A 555 23.41 -22.57 41.71
C ASP A 555 23.94 -23.52 40.60
N PRO A 556 25.14 -24.11 40.79
CA PRO A 556 25.71 -25.09 39.86
C PRO A 556 24.81 -26.30 39.61
N ALA A 557 24.01 -26.74 40.59
CA ALA A 557 23.12 -27.89 40.43
C ALA A 557 21.91 -27.56 39.55
N ALA A 558 21.37 -26.34 39.67
CA ALA A 558 20.29 -25.85 38.81
C ALA A 558 20.72 -25.65 37.34
N ALA A 559 22.02 -25.53 37.07
CA ALA A 559 22.54 -25.38 35.71
C ALA A 559 22.59 -26.70 34.90
N LEU A 560 22.61 -27.85 35.57
CA LEU A 560 22.79 -29.17 34.95
C LEU A 560 21.74 -29.51 33.86
N PRO A 561 20.42 -29.26 34.05
CA PRO A 561 19.42 -29.59 33.04
C PRO A 561 19.66 -28.86 31.72
N HIS A 562 20.11 -27.60 31.75
CA HIS A 562 20.37 -26.80 30.55
C HIS A 562 21.51 -27.37 29.71
N PHE A 563 22.62 -27.75 30.36
CA PHE A 563 23.75 -28.35 29.66
C PHE A 563 23.43 -29.75 29.14
N LEU A 564 22.65 -30.55 29.90
CA LEU A 564 22.21 -31.87 29.46
C LEU A 564 21.34 -31.77 28.21
N GLU A 565 20.35 -30.88 28.20
CA GLU A 565 19.50 -30.66 27.03
C GLU A 565 20.31 -30.16 25.83
N ALA A 566 21.27 -29.25 26.03
CA ALA A 566 22.16 -28.80 24.97
C ALA A 566 22.95 -29.96 24.32
N THR A 567 23.44 -30.92 25.12
CA THR A 567 24.13 -32.12 24.58
C THR A 567 23.18 -33.08 23.86
N GLN A 568 21.90 -33.13 24.25
CA GLN A 568 20.90 -33.95 23.55
C GLN A 568 20.55 -33.34 22.19
N LEU A 569 20.47 -32.02 22.10
CA LEU A 569 20.20 -31.28 20.87
C LEU A 569 21.40 -31.33 19.90
N LEU A 570 22.63 -31.25 20.42
CA LEU A 570 23.87 -31.31 19.63
C LEU A 570 24.84 -32.38 20.17
N PRO A 571 24.54 -33.68 19.95
CA PRO A 571 25.33 -34.77 20.53
C PRO A 571 26.76 -34.85 19.99
N THR A 572 27.00 -34.27 18.82
CA THR A 572 28.31 -34.26 18.14
C THR A 572 29.16 -33.03 18.45
N GLU A 573 28.66 -32.06 19.23
CA GLU A 573 29.39 -30.82 19.56
C GLU A 573 30.21 -30.97 20.85
N PRO A 574 31.57 -31.00 20.78
CA PRO A 574 32.41 -31.23 21.96
C PRO A 574 32.26 -30.15 23.04
N SER A 575 32.02 -28.91 22.63
CA SER A 575 31.90 -27.75 23.52
C SER A 575 30.76 -27.88 24.55
N ALA A 576 29.65 -28.52 24.17
CA ALA A 576 28.51 -28.77 25.04
C ALA A 576 28.85 -29.78 26.14
N TRP A 577 29.54 -30.86 25.76
CA TRP A 577 30.01 -31.91 26.67
C TRP A 577 31.07 -31.41 27.64
N GLU A 578 32.00 -30.58 27.18
CA GLU A 578 33.01 -29.95 28.05
C GLU A 578 32.38 -29.06 29.11
N ALA A 579 31.38 -28.24 28.74
CA ALA A 579 30.68 -27.38 29.68
C ALA A 579 29.91 -28.20 30.72
N LEU A 580 29.22 -29.26 30.30
CA LEU A 580 28.54 -30.19 31.18
C LEU A 580 29.50 -30.83 32.19
N ALA A 581 30.65 -31.32 31.73
CA ALA A 581 31.67 -31.95 32.58
C ALA A 581 32.23 -30.99 33.65
N LYS A 582 32.48 -29.72 33.29
CA LYS A 582 32.96 -28.70 34.24
C LYS A 582 31.96 -28.46 35.38
N VAL A 583 30.67 -28.33 35.07
CA VAL A 583 29.63 -28.14 36.09
C VAL A 583 29.46 -29.37 36.97
N TYR A 584 29.51 -30.58 36.39
CA TYR A 584 29.49 -31.81 37.18
C TYR A 584 30.69 -31.95 38.13
N HIS A 585 31.87 -31.44 37.76
CA HIS A 585 33.01 -31.44 38.66
C HIS A 585 32.76 -30.51 39.86
N ILE A 586 32.25 -29.29 39.62
CA ILE A 586 31.91 -28.32 40.66
C ILE A 586 30.83 -28.88 41.60
N VAL A 587 29.73 -29.39 41.03
CA VAL A 587 28.65 -30.01 41.82
C VAL A 587 29.14 -31.28 42.53
N GLY A 588 30.05 -32.04 41.91
CA GLY A 588 30.64 -33.25 42.50
C GLY A 588 31.53 -32.94 43.71
N ASP A 589 32.26 -31.83 43.66
CA ASP A 589 33.10 -31.33 44.75
C ASP A 589 32.25 -30.70 45.87
N GLU A 590 31.16 -30.00 45.54
CA GLU A 590 30.17 -29.50 46.52
C GLU A 590 29.36 -30.64 47.16
N VAL A 591 29.03 -31.68 46.40
CA VAL A 591 28.20 -32.83 46.82
C VAL A 591 29.07 -34.01 47.24
N ASN A 592 30.08 -33.74 48.08
CA ASN A 592 30.75 -34.75 48.90
C ASN A 592 29.84 -35.26 50.05
N SER A 593 28.55 -35.45 49.77
CA SER A 593 27.55 -36.10 50.62
C SER A 593 26.68 -37.07 49.79
N LYS A 594 27.19 -38.29 49.57
CA LYS A 594 26.51 -39.57 49.28
C LYS A 594 25.47 -39.72 48.15
N LYS A 595 24.90 -38.67 47.54
CA LYS A 595 23.87 -38.78 46.47
C LYS A 595 24.40 -38.58 45.04
N ALA A 596 25.63 -38.07 44.85
CA ALA A 596 26.22 -37.79 43.54
C ALA A 596 26.59 -39.05 42.72
N GLY A 597 26.94 -40.16 43.39
CA GLY A 597 27.38 -41.39 42.72
C GLY A 597 26.34 -42.02 41.78
N ALA A 598 25.05 -41.84 42.06
CA ALA A 598 23.97 -42.36 41.20
C ALA A 598 23.75 -41.51 39.93
N ARG A 599 24.01 -40.20 39.98
CA ARG A 599 23.83 -39.29 38.83
C ARG A 599 25.06 -39.25 37.90
N LEU A 600 26.27 -39.42 38.44
CA LEU A 600 27.51 -39.60 37.64
C LEU A 600 27.54 -40.93 36.87
N GLY A 601 26.87 -41.98 37.36
CA GLY A 601 26.73 -43.25 36.66
C GLY A 601 25.96 -43.14 35.33
N VAL A 602 24.98 -42.24 35.28
CA VAL A 602 24.16 -41.98 34.07
C VAL A 602 24.97 -41.29 32.98
N LEU A 603 25.93 -40.42 33.33
CA LEU A 603 26.85 -39.80 32.36
C LEU A 603 27.81 -40.80 31.72
N ARG A 604 28.34 -41.75 32.50
CA ARG A 604 29.21 -42.81 31.95
C ARG A 604 28.45 -43.73 30.99
N SER A 605 27.13 -43.84 31.11
CA SER A 605 26.29 -44.57 30.15
C SER A 605 25.81 -43.72 28.97
N LEU A 606 25.83 -42.39 29.08
CA LEU A 606 25.32 -41.47 28.05
C LEU A 606 26.43 -40.81 27.21
N ALA A 607 27.69 -40.88 27.60
CA ALA A 607 28.83 -40.49 26.77
C ALA A 607 29.28 -41.69 25.92
N PRO A 608 28.97 -41.76 24.61
CA PRO A 608 29.71 -42.65 23.73
C PRO A 608 31.14 -42.13 23.70
N GLN A 609 32.11 -43.03 23.87
CA GLN A 609 33.54 -42.75 23.82
C GLN A 609 33.92 -41.85 22.63
N ARG A 610 34.05 -40.54 22.85
CA ARG A 610 34.84 -39.58 22.08
C ARG A 610 35.25 -38.43 22.97
#